data_AF-M1AXZ3-F1
#
_entry.id   AF-M1AXZ3-F1
#
_cell.length_a   1.000
_cell.length_b   1.000
_cell.length_c   1.000
_cell.angle_alpha   90.00
_cell.angle_beta   90.00
_cell.angle_gamma   90.00
#
_symmetry.space_group_name_H-M   'P 1'
#
loop_
_entity.id
_entity.type
_entity.pdbx_description
1 polymer ?
#
loop_
_entity_poly.entity_id
_entity_poly.type
_entity_poly.pdbx_seq_one_letter_code
_entity_poly.pdbx_strand_id
1 'polypeptide(L)' 'MEIDKNVKRDEVEKIIREMMDGDKGKEVKKKASEWKILAEEATGIEGSSSLNLDKLVKDVLLSNYSVN' A
#
# COMPACT_ATOMS: atom_id res chain seq x y z
N MET A 1 -9.69 -9.82 3.70
CA MET A 1 -10.68 -10.51 4.54
C MET A 1 -10.83 -9.69 5.79
N GLU A 2 -12.05 -9.31 6.13
CA GLU A 2 -12.33 -8.57 7.35
C GLU A 2 -13.12 -9.47 8.30
N ILE A 3 -12.89 -9.28 9.61
CA ILE A 3 -13.57 -10.02 10.66
C ILE A 3 -14.61 -9.09 11.29
N ASP A 4 -15.84 -9.57 11.40
CA ASP A 4 -16.91 -8.80 12.04
C ASP A 4 -16.65 -8.63 13.55
N LYS A 5 -17.14 -7.52 14.11
CA LYS A 5 -16.98 -7.20 15.54
C LYS A 5 -17.68 -8.17 16.49
N ASN A 6 -18.73 -8.87 16.04
CA ASN A 6 -19.55 -9.79 16.82
C ASN A 6 -19.41 -11.25 16.35
N VAL A 7 -18.17 -11.66 16.02
CA VAL A 7 -17.84 -12.98 15.47
C VAL A 7 -17.67 -14.05 16.56
N LYS A 8 -18.08 -15.30 16.29
CA LYS A 8 -17.80 -16.45 17.16
C LYS A 8 -16.43 -17.04 16.89
N ARG A 9 -15.84 -17.73 17.88
CA ARG A 9 -14.51 -18.35 17.75
C ARG A 9 -14.37 -19.26 16.52
N ASP A 10 -15.40 -20.04 16.22
CA ASP A 10 -15.38 -21.00 15.12
C ASP A 10 -15.34 -20.31 13.75
N GLU A 11 -15.97 -19.14 13.64
CA GLU A 11 -15.96 -18.30 12.44
C GLU A 11 -14.58 -17.65 12.26
N VAL A 12 -13.96 -17.21 13.35
CA VAL A 12 -12.56 -16.72 13.34
C VAL A 12 -11.61 -17.82 12.88
N GLU A 13 -11.75 -19.05 13.40
CA GLU A 13 -10.92 -20.19 12.98
C GLU A 13 -11.05 -20.44 11.47
N LYS A 14 -12.27 -20.46 10.94
CA LYS A 14 -12.52 -20.66 9.51
C LYS A 14 -11.85 -19.57 8.66
N ILE A 15 -11.95 -18.31 9.09
CA ILE A 15 -11.30 -17.17 8.40
C ILE A 15 -9.78 -17.32 8.42
N ILE A 16 -9.19 -17.68 9.56
CA ILE A 16 -7.75 -17.87 9.68
C ILE A 16 -7.28 -19.03 8.77
N ARG A 17 -7.99 -20.17 8.76
CA ARG A 17 -7.64 -21.29 7.87
C ARG A 17 -7.71 -20.91 6.39
N GLU A 18 -8.76 -20.20 5.98
CA GLU A 18 -8.90 -19.71 4.60
C GLU A 18 -7.82 -18.68 4.24
N MET A 19 -7.39 -17.86 5.20
CA MET A 19 -6.31 -16.88 5.00
C MET A 19 -4.94 -17.54 4.86
N MET A 20 -4.69 -18.62 5.60
CA MET A 20 -3.40 -19.32 5.61
C MET A 20 -3.23 -20.25 4.41
N ASP A 21 -4.21 -21.14 4.19
CA ASP A 21 -4.09 -22.26 3.25
C ASP A 21 -5.07 -22.16 2.07
N GLY A 22 -6.13 -21.36 2.22
CA GLY A 22 -7.18 -21.18 1.24
C GLY A 22 -6.78 -20.30 0.05
N ASP A 23 -7.53 -20.43 -1.03
CA ASP A 23 -7.22 -19.75 -2.29
C ASP A 23 -7.46 -18.24 -2.20
N LYS A 24 -8.42 -17.80 -1.38
CA LYS A 24 -8.62 -16.36 -1.11
C LYS A 24 -7.40 -15.76 -0.42
N GLY A 25 -6.83 -16.47 0.55
CA GLY A 25 -5.62 -16.04 1.26
C GLY A 25 -4.43 -15.87 0.29
N LYS A 26 -4.23 -16.84 -0.60
CA LYS A 26 -3.19 -16.79 -1.64
C LYS A 26 -3.39 -15.62 -2.60
N GLU A 27 -4.61 -15.36 -3.03
CA GLU A 27 -4.92 -14.23 -3.92
C GLU A 27 -4.63 -12.89 -3.25
N VAL A 28 -5.07 -12.70 -1.99
CA VAL A 28 -4.80 -11.47 -1.22
C VAL A 28 -3.30 -11.27 -1.04
N LYS A 29 -2.55 -12.34 -0.70
CA LYS A 29 -1.10 -12.28 -0.57
C LYS A 29 -0.41 -11.88 -1.88
N LYS A 30 -0.85 -12.43 -3.01
CA LYS A 30 -0.31 -12.08 -4.33
C LYS A 30 -0.49 -10.59 -4.63
N LYS A 31 -1.71 -10.07 -4.47
CA LYS A 31 -2.01 -8.64 -4.69
C LYS A 31 -1.19 -7.73 -3.76
N ALA A 32 -1.07 -8.10 -2.48
CA ALA A 32 -0.27 -7.34 -1.52
C ALA A 32 1.22 -7.29 -1.93
N SER A 33 1.78 -8.40 -2.43
CA SER A 33 3.15 -8.42 -2.96
C SER A 33 3.31 -7.56 -4.21
N GLU A 34 2.35 -7.60 -5.14
CA GLU A 34 2.36 -6.73 -6.33
C GLU A 34 2.30 -5.25 -5.95
N TRP A 35 1.41 -4.87 -5.02
CA TRP A 35 1.34 -3.51 -4.50
C TRP A 35 2.61 -3.08 -3.80
N LYS A 36 3.26 -3.98 -3.06
CA LYS A 36 4.56 -3.69 -2.44
C LYS A 36 5.60 -3.29 -3.49
N ILE A 37 5.74 -4.07 -4.55
CA ILE A 37 6.70 -3.80 -5.63
C ILE A 37 6.38 -2.45 -6.29
N LEU A 38 5.12 -2.21 -6.65
CA LEU A 38 4.69 -0.95 -7.27
C LEU A 38 4.97 0.26 -6.35
N ALA A 39 4.76 0.11 -5.04
CA ALA A 39 5.07 1.16 -4.08
C ALA A 39 6.57 1.42 -3.96
N GLU A 40 7.39 0.37 -3.93
CA GLU A 40 8.85 0.47 -3.93
C GLU A 40 9.36 1.16 -5.21
N GLU A 41 8.84 0.79 -6.38
CA GLU A 41 9.17 1.44 -7.66
C GLU A 41 8.75 2.91 -7.69
N ALA A 42 7.53 3.22 -7.25
CA ALA A 42 7.01 4.59 -7.26
C ALA A 42 7.77 5.52 -6.28
N THR A 43 8.29 4.98 -5.18
CA THR A 43 9.01 5.75 -4.14
C THR A 43 10.54 5.63 -4.23
N GLY A 44 11.06 4.85 -5.17
CA GLY A 44 12.49 4.69 -5.42
C GLY A 44 13.15 5.93 -6.04
N ILE A 45 14.45 5.79 -6.35
CA ILE A 45 15.21 6.79 -7.12
C ILE A 45 14.57 6.92 -8.50
N GLU A 46 14.28 8.15 -8.92
CA GLU A 46 13.52 8.46 -10.16
C GLU A 46 12.10 7.86 -10.20
N GLY A 47 11.60 7.36 -9.07
CA GLY A 47 10.24 6.87 -8.92
C GLY A 47 9.21 7.98 -9.11
N SER A 48 8.04 7.63 -9.63
CA SER A 48 7.00 8.61 -9.98
C SER A 48 6.55 9.48 -8.80
N SER A 49 6.42 8.90 -7.60
CA SER A 49 6.06 9.64 -6.39
C SER A 49 7.20 10.55 -5.92
N SER A 50 8.45 10.07 -6.01
CA SER A 50 9.65 10.87 -5.71
C SER A 50 9.76 12.08 -6.64
N LEU A 51 9.60 11.89 -7.95
CA LEU A 51 9.61 12.98 -8.93
C LEU A 51 8.48 13.98 -8.72
N ASN A 52 7.29 13.50 -8.32
CA ASN A 52 6.17 14.39 -8.00
C ASN A 52 6.44 15.20 -6.74
N LEU A 53 7.09 14.60 -5.73
CA LEU A 53 7.52 15.33 -4.53
C LEU A 53 8.56 16.40 -4.87
N ASP A 54 9.55 16.08 -5.71
CA ASP A 54 10.54 17.05 -6.18
C ASP A 54 9.90 18.25 -6.88
N LYS A 55 8.90 17.98 -7.75
CA LYS A 55 8.12 19.03 -8.42
C LYS A 55 7.36 19.89 -7.42
N LEU A 56 6.68 19.28 -6.45
CA LEU A 56 5.97 20.01 -5.41
C LEU A 56 6.90 20.97 -4.64
N VAL A 57 8.09 20.48 -4.25
CA VAL A 57 9.08 21.29 -3.55
C VAL A 57 9.55 22.46 -4.42
N LYS A 58 9.93 22.20 -5.67
CA LYS A 58 10.46 23.22 -6.58
C LYS A 58 9.40 24.25 -6.98
N ASP A 59 8.24 23.78 -7.43
CA ASP A 59 7.27 24.62 -8.12
C ASP A 59 6.33 25.34 -7.16
N VAL A 60 6.10 24.79 -5.96
CA VAL A 60 5.16 25.35 -4.98
C VAL A 60 5.88 25.92 -3.76
N LEU A 61 6.78 25.14 -3.15
CA LEU A 61 7.38 25.54 -1.87
C LEU A 61 8.54 26.52 -2.05
N LEU A 62 9.40 26.30 -3.05
CA LEU A 62 10.59 27.11 -3.28
C LEU A 62 10.39 28.26 -4.27
N SER A 63 9.36 28.21 -5.11
CA SER A 63 9.03 29.29 -6.06
C SER A 63 8.76 30.64 -5.38
N ASN A 64 8.30 30.63 -4.12
CA ASN A 64 8.09 31.84 -3.31
C ASN A 64 9.38 32.43 -2.69
N TYR A 65 10.52 31.73 -2.78
CA TYR A 65 11.80 32.18 -2.23
C TYR A 65 12.75 32.76 -3.29
N SER A 66 12.44 32.62 -4.58
CA SER A 66 13.25 33.16 -5.69
C SER A 66 12.88 34.58 -6.11
N VAL A 67 12.01 35.26 -5.35
CA VAL A 67 11.70 36.68 -5.54
C VAL A 67 12.30 37.48 -4.37
N ASN A 68 13.59 37.77 -4.45
CA ASN A 68 14.29 38.87 -3.79
C ASN A 68 15.57 39.18 -4.57
#